data_AF-A0A6J6FBL9-F1
#
_entry.id   AF-A0A6J6FBL9-F1
#
_cell.length_a   1.000
_cell.length_b   1.000
_cell.length_c   1.000
_cell.angle_alpha   90.00
_cell.angle_beta   90.00
_cell.angle_gamma   90.00
#
_symmetry.space_group_name_H-M   'P 1'
#
loop_
_entity.id
_entity.type
_entity.pdbx_description
1 polymer ?
#
loop_
_entity_poly.entity_id
_entity_poly.type
_entity_poly.pdbx_seq_one_letter_code
_entity_poly.pdbx_strand_id
1 'polypeptide(L)'
;MFLSDHSLKFKALTEDDISTFETSLQASGLSSSSINRCISALKSFYKYAALEHDVINPMQSIERRKLAQKLPKALTISEITAMIDSAKRVGDIISLRDHAILELLYGTGARVSEVVGINLNDVSVPEDMLNASVTVKLRGKGSKERIVPIGSFAFSALQEYLVRTRPSLVEKRAGSSVETALFLNNRGTRLSRVSAWQIVSDAADAAEKKVAILFLISALGAVLLIYSYIFVREDVWFFIPVMGDTNAKQFGIGMGMAISLFFIGMGAIQWARTLMPDNEVVAQRHEFRSEDADREDFVATVKERAGVAGLGRRPFIKRSLGLALGLAGLSPLVLLRDLGPLPKNELSKTSWKAGTRLVTDPGDRPIRPSDLEVGSVAQILPELAPGQKRTLEDIGKDAVLLIRVRPAEFNLDAERLSWTHEGIIAFSKICSHMGCAVALYEQQTKHLLCPCHQSTFDVTRAAKVIFGPAARPLPQLAITVDSEGYLVAQQGFTEPVGPSFWERSS
;
A
#
# COMPACT_ATOMS: atom_id res chain seq x y z
N MET A 1 -13.11 -51.87 36.38
CA MET A 1 -11.69 -51.49 36.36
C MET A 1 -11.27 -50.95 37.71
N PHE A 2 -11.40 -49.67 38.07
CA PHE A 2 -10.75 -49.20 39.32
C PHE A 2 -11.00 -50.07 40.59
N LEU A 3 -12.25 -50.42 40.90
CA LEU A 3 -12.57 -51.30 42.04
C LEU A 3 -12.08 -52.74 41.88
N SER A 4 -12.15 -53.30 40.65
CA SER A 4 -11.69 -54.67 40.37
C SER A 4 -10.17 -54.76 40.42
N ASP A 5 -9.48 -53.73 39.93
CA ASP A 5 -8.03 -53.70 39.76
C ASP A 5 -7.32 -53.51 41.12
N HIS A 6 -8.02 -52.92 42.10
CA HIS A 6 -7.54 -52.72 43.48
C HIS A 6 -8.19 -53.68 44.49
N SER A 7 -9.01 -54.64 44.03
CA SER A 7 -9.74 -55.60 44.89
C SER A 7 -10.60 -54.94 45.99
N LEU A 8 -11.15 -53.76 45.71
CA LEU A 8 -11.94 -52.98 46.67
C LEU A 8 -13.45 -53.31 46.57
N LYS A 9 -14.13 -53.35 47.72
CA LYS A 9 -15.59 -53.53 47.79
C LYS A 9 -16.29 -52.20 48.00
N PHE A 10 -17.32 -51.92 47.20
CA PHE A 10 -18.00 -50.62 47.22
C PHE A 10 -18.60 -50.22 48.59
N LYS A 11 -18.97 -51.20 49.43
CA LYS A 11 -19.52 -50.96 50.77
C LYS A 11 -18.48 -50.53 51.82
N ALA A 12 -17.18 -50.73 51.55
CA ALA A 12 -16.09 -50.52 52.49
C ALA A 12 -15.04 -49.53 51.97
N LEU A 13 -15.42 -48.67 51.02
CA LEU A 13 -14.52 -47.65 50.50
C LEU A 13 -14.34 -46.52 51.49
N THR A 14 -13.12 -46.01 51.56
CA THR A 14 -12.72 -44.87 52.37
C THR A 14 -12.56 -43.61 51.51
N GLU A 15 -12.39 -42.47 52.17
CA GLU A 15 -12.10 -41.19 51.51
C GLU A 15 -10.77 -41.22 50.74
N ASP A 16 -9.81 -42.02 51.23
CA ASP A 16 -8.48 -42.20 50.62
C ASP A 16 -8.57 -42.99 49.31
N ASP A 17 -9.45 -43.99 49.24
CA ASP A 17 -9.70 -44.76 48.00
C ASP A 17 -10.28 -43.86 46.89
N ILE A 18 -11.14 -42.90 47.27
CA ILE A 18 -11.72 -41.93 46.33
C ILE A 18 -10.66 -40.93 45.88
N SER A 19 -9.80 -40.47 46.79
CA SER A 19 -8.69 -39.57 46.47
C SER A 19 -7.71 -40.25 45.51
N THR A 20 -7.40 -41.52 45.74
CA THR A 20 -6.58 -42.36 44.84
C THR A 20 -7.24 -42.54 43.48
N PHE A 21 -8.56 -42.75 43.45
CA PHE A 21 -9.32 -42.79 42.19
C PHE A 21 -9.22 -41.46 41.44
N GLU A 22 -9.40 -40.32 42.11
CA GLU A 22 -9.25 -39.00 41.50
C GLU A 22 -7.86 -38.80 40.88
N THR A 23 -6.81 -39.23 41.57
CA THR A 23 -5.43 -39.19 41.07
C THR A 23 -5.26 -40.08 39.85
N SER A 24 -5.86 -41.28 39.82
CA SER A 24 -5.81 -42.15 38.64
C SER A 24 -6.53 -41.54 37.42
N LEU A 25 -7.63 -40.81 37.65
CA LEU A 25 -8.34 -40.09 36.59
C LEU A 25 -7.52 -38.91 36.05
N GLN A 26 -6.73 -38.26 36.92
CA GLN A 26 -5.76 -37.24 36.48
C GLN A 26 -4.62 -37.87 35.68
N ALA A 27 -4.04 -38.97 36.14
CA ALA A 27 -2.94 -39.66 35.48
C ALA A 27 -3.32 -40.20 34.09
N SER A 28 -4.61 -40.50 33.87
CA SER A 28 -5.17 -40.87 32.56
C SER A 28 -5.53 -39.67 31.67
N GLY A 29 -5.21 -38.44 32.10
CA GLY A 29 -5.35 -37.23 31.29
C GLY A 29 -6.76 -36.63 31.23
N LEU A 30 -7.69 -37.03 32.10
CA LEU A 30 -9.03 -36.43 32.11
C LEU A 30 -8.99 -34.97 32.62
N SER A 31 -9.79 -34.11 32.00
CA SER A 31 -9.97 -32.72 32.44
C SER A 31 -10.67 -32.63 33.80
N SER A 32 -10.40 -31.56 34.56
CA SER A 32 -11.05 -31.32 35.86
C SER A 32 -12.58 -31.29 35.80
N SER A 33 -13.17 -30.89 34.66
CA SER A 33 -14.63 -30.91 34.46
C SER A 33 -15.16 -32.33 34.31
N SER A 34 -14.46 -33.19 33.57
CA SER A 34 -14.80 -34.62 33.44
C SER A 34 -14.67 -35.33 34.79
N ILE A 35 -13.63 -35.03 35.55
CA ILE A 35 -13.42 -35.62 36.88
C ILE A 35 -14.50 -35.16 37.86
N ASN A 36 -14.85 -33.86 37.88
CA ASN A 36 -15.98 -33.36 38.66
C ASN A 36 -17.33 -34.00 38.28
N ARG A 37 -17.54 -34.39 37.01
CA ARG A 37 -18.73 -35.15 36.59
C ARG A 37 -18.73 -36.56 37.17
N CYS A 38 -17.59 -37.26 37.14
CA CYS A 38 -17.45 -38.57 37.79
C CYS A 38 -17.71 -38.49 39.29
N ILE A 39 -17.11 -37.51 39.98
CA ILE A 39 -17.33 -37.27 41.41
C ILE A 39 -18.78 -36.90 41.71
N SER A 40 -19.46 -36.17 40.83
CA SER A 40 -20.89 -35.86 41.00
C SER A 40 -21.77 -37.09 40.83
N ALA A 41 -21.43 -38.00 39.92
CA ALA A 41 -22.12 -39.28 39.78
C ALA A 41 -21.90 -40.16 41.02
N LEU A 42 -20.66 -40.26 41.51
CA LEU A 42 -20.33 -40.99 42.73
C LEU A 42 -21.02 -40.41 43.98
N LYS A 43 -21.04 -39.09 44.14
CA LYS A 43 -21.78 -38.42 45.23
C LYS A 43 -23.27 -38.77 45.20
N SER A 44 -23.90 -38.73 44.02
CA SER A 44 -25.32 -39.10 43.88
C SER A 44 -25.55 -40.58 44.17
N PHE A 45 -24.63 -41.46 43.74
CA PHE A 45 -24.71 -42.90 43.98
C PHE A 45 -24.56 -43.25 45.46
N TYR A 46 -23.52 -42.75 46.16
CA TYR A 46 -23.33 -43.04 47.59
C TYR A 46 -24.37 -42.36 48.47
N LYS A 47 -24.93 -41.22 48.04
CA LYS A 47 -26.11 -40.64 48.70
C LYS A 47 -27.33 -41.56 48.60
N TYR A 48 -27.58 -42.15 47.44
CA TYR A 48 -28.65 -43.14 47.26
C TYR A 48 -28.37 -44.43 48.05
N ALA A 49 -27.15 -44.98 47.98
CA ALA A 49 -26.78 -46.21 48.68
C ALA A 49 -26.80 -46.07 50.21
N ALA A 50 -26.49 -44.89 50.75
CA ALA A 50 -26.62 -44.60 52.18
C ALA A 50 -28.08 -44.54 52.64
N LEU A 51 -29.01 -44.10 51.77
CA LEU A 51 -30.43 -44.02 52.09
C LEU A 51 -31.14 -45.38 52.00
N GLU A 52 -30.81 -46.19 50.99
CA GLU A 52 -31.56 -47.42 50.67
C GLU A 52 -30.88 -48.71 51.14
N HIS A 53 -29.57 -48.69 51.41
CA HIS A 53 -28.76 -49.91 51.59
C HIS A 53 -27.79 -49.89 52.77
N ASP A 54 -27.96 -48.95 53.71
CA ASP A 54 -27.16 -48.81 54.94
C ASP A 54 -25.64 -48.79 54.68
N VAL A 55 -25.23 -48.07 53.62
CA VAL A 55 -23.82 -47.90 53.25
C VAL A 55 -23.32 -46.57 53.79
N ILE A 56 -22.21 -46.59 54.55
CA ILE A 56 -21.52 -45.36 54.97
C ILE A 56 -21.08 -44.60 53.72
N ASN A 57 -21.36 -43.30 53.64
CA ASN A 57 -21.07 -42.49 52.46
C ASN A 57 -19.65 -41.89 52.52
N PRO A 58 -18.66 -42.43 51.78
CA PRO A 58 -17.29 -41.92 51.78
C PRO A 58 -17.10 -40.64 50.96
N MET A 59 -18.15 -40.15 50.29
CA MET A 59 -18.09 -38.94 49.47
C MET A 59 -18.50 -37.67 50.24
N GLN A 60 -18.73 -37.74 51.56
CA GLN A 60 -19.26 -36.63 52.36
C GLN A 60 -18.28 -35.45 52.41
N SER A 61 -17.00 -35.70 52.70
CA SER A 61 -15.95 -34.69 52.82
C SER A 61 -15.27 -34.33 51.49
N ILE A 62 -15.44 -35.15 50.44
CA ILE A 62 -14.73 -34.98 49.16
C ILE A 62 -15.20 -33.70 48.46
N GLU A 63 -14.36 -32.68 48.41
CA GLU A 63 -14.68 -31.44 47.71
C GLU A 63 -14.52 -31.56 46.19
N ARG A 64 -15.37 -30.85 45.45
CA ARG A 64 -15.19 -30.76 44.00
C ARG A 64 -14.00 -29.86 43.70
N ARG A 65 -13.22 -30.19 42.68
CA ARG A 65 -12.13 -29.32 42.25
C ARG A 65 -12.67 -27.99 41.75
N LYS A 66 -12.06 -26.90 42.22
CA LYS A 66 -12.33 -25.55 41.72
C LYS A 66 -12.02 -25.51 40.22
N LEU A 67 -13.05 -25.30 39.42
CA LEU A 67 -12.88 -25.00 38.01
C LEU A 67 -12.53 -23.52 37.90
N ALA A 68 -11.49 -23.19 37.14
CA ALA A 68 -11.30 -21.82 36.70
C ALA A 68 -12.58 -21.41 35.94
N GLN A 69 -13.32 -20.45 36.49
CA GLN A 69 -14.47 -19.88 35.80
C GLN A 69 -13.94 -19.07 34.62
N LYS A 70 -13.98 -19.63 33.42
CA LYS A 70 -13.86 -18.83 32.21
C LYS A 70 -15.14 -18.01 32.12
N LEU A 71 -15.02 -16.69 32.23
CA LEU A 71 -16.12 -15.80 31.88
C LEU A 71 -16.54 -16.12 30.43
N PRO A 72 -17.84 -16.35 30.16
CA PRO A 72 -18.31 -16.46 28.80
C PRO A 72 -17.91 -15.18 28.05
N LYS A 73 -17.14 -15.30 26.98
CA LYS A 73 -16.92 -14.19 26.07
C LYS A 73 -18.21 -14.00 25.29
N ALA A 74 -18.96 -12.96 25.62
CA ALA A 74 -20.12 -12.57 24.81
C ALA A 74 -19.59 -12.08 23.46
N LEU A 75 -20.28 -12.46 22.38
CA LEU A 75 -20.01 -11.92 21.05
C LEU A 75 -20.46 -10.46 21.02
N THR A 76 -19.70 -9.62 20.34
CA THR A 76 -20.10 -8.24 20.08
C THR A 76 -21.26 -8.20 19.08
N ILE A 77 -21.96 -7.08 19.00
CA ILE A 77 -23.08 -6.91 18.05
C ILE A 77 -22.56 -7.10 16.61
N SER A 78 -21.38 -6.58 16.28
CA SER A 78 -20.78 -6.72 14.96
C SER A 78 -20.41 -8.16 14.63
N GLU A 79 -19.88 -8.92 15.59
CA GLU A 79 -19.58 -10.35 15.42
C GLU A 79 -20.85 -11.17 15.16
N ILE A 80 -21.93 -10.89 15.88
CA ILE A 80 -23.21 -11.59 15.70
C ILE A 80 -23.83 -11.25 14.34
N THR A 81 -23.88 -9.97 13.97
CA THR A 81 -24.40 -9.54 12.67
C THR A 81 -23.60 -10.16 11.53
N ALA A 82 -22.27 -10.15 11.60
CA ALA A 82 -21.41 -10.77 10.60
C ALA A 82 -21.64 -12.30 10.52
N MET A 83 -21.83 -12.98 11.65
CA MET A 83 -22.15 -14.41 11.68
C MET A 83 -23.50 -14.69 11.03
N ILE A 84 -24.55 -13.93 11.37
CA ILE A 84 -25.90 -14.08 10.78
C ILE A 84 -25.85 -13.84 9.27
N ASP A 85 -25.25 -12.72 8.84
CA ASP A 85 -25.16 -12.34 7.43
C ASP A 85 -24.37 -13.39 6.62
N SER A 86 -23.33 -13.99 7.21
CA SER A 86 -22.52 -15.02 6.55
C SER A 86 -23.31 -16.28 6.17
N ALA A 87 -24.41 -16.56 6.89
CA ALA A 87 -25.25 -17.71 6.62
C ALA A 87 -26.13 -17.53 5.38
N LYS A 88 -26.39 -16.29 4.93
CA LYS A 88 -27.18 -16.01 3.72
C LYS A 88 -26.27 -15.92 2.50
N ARG A 89 -26.16 -17.03 1.75
CA ARG A 89 -25.33 -17.13 0.54
C ARG A 89 -26.18 -16.87 -0.71
N VAL A 90 -25.76 -15.93 -1.53
CA VAL A 90 -26.46 -15.57 -2.78
C VAL A 90 -26.53 -16.79 -3.70
N GLY A 91 -27.74 -17.11 -4.15
CA GLY A 91 -28.01 -18.24 -5.06
C GLY A 91 -28.17 -19.61 -4.37
N ASP A 92 -27.90 -19.73 -3.07
CA ASP A 92 -28.11 -20.98 -2.33
C ASP A 92 -29.43 -20.92 -1.54
N ILE A 93 -30.46 -21.61 -2.05
CA ILE A 93 -31.78 -21.66 -1.41
C ILE A 93 -31.72 -22.29 0.00
N ILE A 94 -30.78 -23.19 0.27
CA ILE A 94 -30.66 -23.84 1.59
C ILE A 94 -30.12 -22.86 2.62
N SER A 95 -29.29 -21.91 2.19
CA SER A 95 -28.72 -20.87 3.06
C SER A 95 -29.78 -19.99 3.75
N LEU A 96 -30.97 -19.83 3.13
CA LEU A 96 -32.10 -19.12 3.74
C LEU A 96 -32.63 -19.83 5.00
N ARG A 97 -32.57 -21.17 5.04
CA ARG A 97 -32.87 -21.94 6.25
C ARG A 97 -31.86 -21.63 7.34
N ASP A 98 -30.58 -21.64 6.98
CA ASP A 98 -29.47 -21.46 7.91
C ASP A 98 -29.52 -20.06 8.54
N HIS A 99 -29.77 -19.05 7.71
CA HIS A 99 -30.02 -17.67 8.13
C HIS A 99 -31.21 -17.56 9.09
N ALA A 100 -32.36 -18.17 8.75
CA ALA A 100 -33.54 -18.17 9.61
C ALA A 100 -33.30 -18.86 10.97
N ILE A 101 -32.47 -19.91 11.01
CA ILE A 101 -32.09 -20.58 12.27
C ILE A 101 -31.24 -19.65 13.15
N LEU A 102 -30.26 -18.95 12.59
CA LEU A 102 -29.40 -18.03 13.35
C LEU A 102 -30.18 -16.84 13.89
N GLU A 103 -31.04 -16.24 13.07
CA GLU A 103 -31.91 -15.14 13.48
C GLU A 103 -32.88 -15.56 14.60
N LEU A 104 -33.46 -16.77 14.51
CA LEU A 104 -34.32 -17.29 15.58
C LEU A 104 -33.53 -17.57 16.87
N LEU A 105 -32.32 -18.14 16.78
CA LEU A 105 -31.45 -18.36 17.93
C LEU A 105 -31.11 -17.03 18.62
N TYR A 106 -30.71 -16.02 17.85
CA TYR A 106 -30.36 -14.70 18.35
C TYR A 106 -31.58 -13.96 18.93
N GLY A 107 -32.68 -13.90 18.18
CA GLY A 107 -33.87 -13.14 18.55
C GLY A 107 -34.67 -13.73 19.72
N THR A 108 -34.59 -15.04 19.98
CA THR A 108 -35.34 -15.70 21.06
C THR A 108 -34.49 -16.13 22.26
N GLY A 109 -33.16 -16.17 22.12
CA GLY A 109 -32.28 -16.79 23.11
C GLY A 109 -32.56 -18.29 23.34
N ALA A 110 -33.23 -18.96 22.40
CA ALA A 110 -33.56 -20.37 22.51
C ALA A 110 -32.32 -21.27 22.41
N ARG A 111 -32.36 -22.42 23.07
CA ARG A 111 -31.35 -23.47 22.85
C ARG A 111 -31.53 -24.05 21.45
N VAL A 112 -30.43 -24.51 20.84
CA VAL A 112 -30.46 -25.20 19.53
C VAL A 112 -31.48 -26.35 19.51
N SER A 113 -31.58 -27.11 20.61
CA SER A 113 -32.58 -28.19 20.74
C SER A 113 -34.03 -27.72 20.77
N GLU A 114 -34.29 -26.52 21.29
CA GLU A 114 -35.62 -25.91 21.32
C GLU A 114 -36.00 -25.43 19.90
N VAL A 115 -35.08 -24.78 19.18
CA VAL A 115 -35.30 -24.28 17.81
C VAL A 115 -35.59 -25.39 16.80
N VAL A 116 -34.81 -26.47 16.81
CA VAL A 116 -35.07 -27.63 15.92
C VAL A 116 -36.35 -28.40 16.30
N GLY A 117 -36.87 -28.17 17.50
CA GLY A 117 -38.10 -28.77 18.02
C GLY A 117 -39.38 -28.06 17.57
N ILE A 118 -39.29 -26.84 17.04
CA ILE A 118 -40.44 -26.03 16.63
C ILE A 118 -41.21 -26.70 15.48
N ASN A 119 -42.53 -26.64 15.54
CA ASN A 119 -43.44 -27.01 14.45
C ASN A 119 -44.08 -25.78 13.82
N LEU A 120 -44.68 -25.94 12.63
CA LEU A 120 -45.42 -24.86 11.97
C LEU A 120 -46.50 -24.24 12.87
N ASN A 121 -47.21 -25.07 13.63
CA ASN A 121 -48.30 -24.62 14.53
C ASN A 121 -47.77 -23.97 15.82
N ASP A 122 -46.47 -24.03 16.09
CA ASP A 122 -45.86 -23.38 17.25
C ASP A 122 -45.52 -21.90 16.95
N VAL A 123 -45.76 -21.40 15.72
CA VAL A 123 -45.58 -20.00 15.32
C VAL A 123 -46.95 -19.31 15.24
N SER A 124 -47.14 -18.22 15.99
CA SER A 124 -48.39 -17.45 16.00
C SER A 124 -48.16 -16.05 15.45
N VAL A 125 -48.84 -15.76 14.33
CA VAL A 125 -48.82 -14.46 13.66
C VAL A 125 -50.15 -13.76 13.92
N PRO A 126 -50.16 -12.58 14.57
CA PRO A 126 -51.40 -11.84 14.81
C PRO A 126 -51.96 -11.22 13.51
N GLU A 127 -53.28 -11.07 13.45
CA GLU A 127 -53.99 -10.45 12.31
C GLU A 127 -53.75 -8.92 12.24
N ASP A 128 -53.57 -8.27 13.39
CA ASP A 128 -53.21 -6.85 13.51
C ASP A 128 -51.73 -6.69 13.86
N MET A 129 -50.93 -6.27 12.88
CA MET A 129 -49.49 -6.04 13.06
C MET A 129 -49.15 -4.73 13.79
N LEU A 130 -50.11 -3.83 14.05
CA LEU A 130 -49.86 -2.57 14.76
C LEU A 130 -49.82 -2.74 16.29
N ASN A 131 -50.48 -3.78 16.83
CA ASN A 131 -50.68 -3.94 18.28
C ASN A 131 -50.16 -5.27 18.87
N ALA A 132 -49.69 -6.22 18.05
CA ALA A 132 -49.24 -7.53 18.53
C ALA A 132 -47.95 -8.01 17.84
N SER A 133 -47.02 -8.54 18.64
CA SER A 133 -45.77 -9.14 18.16
C SER A 133 -45.96 -10.59 17.70
N VAL A 134 -45.26 -11.01 16.65
CA VAL A 134 -45.19 -12.43 16.26
C VAL A 134 -44.55 -13.23 17.39
N THR A 135 -45.13 -14.39 17.74
CA THR A 135 -44.62 -15.22 18.85
C THR A 135 -44.33 -16.64 18.42
N VAL A 136 -43.38 -17.27 19.12
CA VAL A 136 -42.99 -18.68 18.94
C VAL A 136 -43.08 -19.41 20.26
N LYS A 137 -43.69 -20.60 20.23
CA LYS A 137 -43.81 -21.51 21.35
C LYS A 137 -42.59 -22.42 21.45
N LEU A 138 -41.82 -22.28 22.54
CA LEU A 138 -40.62 -23.08 22.80
C LEU A 138 -40.88 -24.12 23.89
N ARG A 139 -40.39 -25.35 23.69
CA ARG A 139 -40.54 -26.46 24.65
C ARG A 139 -39.19 -26.79 25.31
N GLY A 140 -39.08 -26.55 26.61
CA GLY A 140 -37.88 -26.75 27.40
C GLY A 140 -37.80 -28.11 28.09
N LYS A 141 -36.79 -28.26 28.97
CA LYS A 141 -36.57 -29.49 29.75
C LYS A 141 -37.78 -29.78 30.65
N GLY A 142 -38.29 -31.02 30.58
CA GLY A 142 -39.47 -31.45 31.34
C GLY A 142 -40.81 -31.02 30.73
N SER A 143 -40.86 -30.79 29.42
CA SER A 143 -42.06 -30.38 28.67
C SER A 143 -42.68 -29.05 29.12
N LYS A 144 -41.89 -28.19 29.78
CA LYS A 144 -42.31 -26.83 30.12
C LYS A 144 -42.35 -25.97 28.87
N GLU A 145 -43.44 -25.26 28.66
CA GLU A 145 -43.65 -24.43 27.47
C GLU A 145 -43.50 -22.94 27.84
N ARG A 146 -42.91 -22.15 26.93
CA ARG A 146 -42.87 -20.69 27.04
C ARG A 146 -43.15 -20.06 25.67
N ILE A 147 -43.83 -18.92 25.67
CA ILE A 147 -44.10 -18.13 24.46
C ILE A 147 -43.08 -16.99 24.43
N VAL A 148 -42.39 -16.85 23.30
CA VAL A 148 -41.33 -15.83 23.12
C VAL A 148 -41.66 -14.99 21.89
N PRO A 149 -41.71 -13.65 22.00
CA PRO A 149 -41.85 -12.79 20.83
C PRO A 149 -40.60 -12.87 19.95
N ILE A 150 -40.78 -12.83 18.63
CA ILE A 150 -39.68 -12.74 17.65
C ILE A 150 -39.64 -11.36 17.01
N GLY A 151 -38.43 -10.85 16.79
CA GLY A 151 -38.21 -9.57 16.12
C GLY A 151 -38.49 -9.62 14.62
N SER A 152 -38.57 -8.44 13.99
CA SER A 152 -38.84 -8.28 12.55
C SER A 152 -37.83 -9.00 11.65
N PHE A 153 -36.53 -8.97 12.00
CA PHE A 153 -35.47 -9.66 11.26
C PHE A 153 -35.67 -11.17 11.25
N ALA A 154 -35.92 -11.78 12.42
CA ALA A 154 -36.18 -13.21 12.53
C ALA A 154 -37.47 -13.63 11.82
N PHE A 155 -38.52 -12.80 11.88
CA PHE A 155 -39.75 -13.06 11.14
C PHE A 155 -39.54 -12.99 9.62
N SER A 156 -38.84 -11.96 9.14
CA SER A 156 -38.53 -11.81 7.71
C SER A 156 -37.70 -12.98 7.18
N ALA A 157 -36.65 -13.37 7.89
CA ALA A 157 -35.82 -14.53 7.56
C ALA A 157 -36.65 -15.83 7.53
N LEU A 158 -37.55 -16.00 8.50
CA LEU A 158 -38.43 -17.15 8.58
C LEU A 158 -39.42 -17.19 7.40
N GLN A 159 -40.05 -16.06 7.06
CA GLN A 159 -40.94 -15.98 5.90
C GLN A 159 -40.22 -16.31 4.61
N GLU A 160 -39.01 -15.78 4.42
CA GLU A 160 -38.20 -16.05 3.23
C GLU A 160 -37.89 -17.56 3.11
N TYR A 161 -37.50 -18.20 4.20
CA TYR A 161 -37.31 -19.66 4.26
C TYR A 161 -38.60 -20.44 3.96
N LEU A 162 -39.72 -20.06 4.57
CA LEU A 162 -41.01 -20.75 4.43
C LEU A 162 -41.56 -20.67 3.00
N VAL A 163 -41.33 -19.57 2.30
CA VAL A 163 -41.80 -19.35 0.93
C VAL A 163 -40.85 -19.96 -0.09
N ARG A 164 -39.53 -19.74 0.05
CA ARG A 164 -38.56 -20.05 -1.02
C ARG A 164 -37.89 -21.41 -0.89
N THR A 165 -37.73 -21.92 0.33
CA THR A 165 -36.88 -23.10 0.59
C THR A 165 -37.66 -24.28 1.11
N ARG A 166 -38.55 -24.08 2.10
CA ARG A 166 -39.26 -25.18 2.74
C ARG A 166 -40.10 -26.03 1.76
N PRO A 167 -40.84 -25.47 0.79
CA PRO A 167 -41.66 -26.27 -0.13
C PRO A 167 -40.85 -27.30 -0.93
N SER A 168 -39.71 -26.87 -1.51
CA SER A 168 -38.82 -27.76 -2.27
C SER A 168 -38.14 -28.84 -1.41
N LEU A 169 -37.97 -28.60 -0.10
CA LEU A 169 -37.46 -29.61 0.83
C LEU A 169 -38.53 -30.64 1.20
N VAL A 170 -39.80 -30.23 1.29
CA VAL A 170 -40.92 -31.14 1.55
C VAL A 170 -41.14 -32.11 0.38
N GLU A 171 -41.06 -31.61 -0.87
CA GLU A 171 -41.22 -32.42 -2.08
C GLU A 171 -40.20 -33.56 -2.19
N LYS A 172 -39.00 -33.38 -1.63
CA LYS A 172 -37.93 -34.41 -1.64
C LYS A 172 -38.24 -35.62 -0.76
N ARG A 173 -39.27 -35.56 0.09
CA ARG A 173 -39.62 -36.66 0.99
C ARG A 173 -40.49 -37.68 0.27
N ALA A 174 -40.00 -38.91 0.15
CA ALA A 174 -40.79 -40.05 -0.29
C ALA A 174 -41.69 -40.56 0.85
N GLY A 175 -42.92 -40.03 1.00
CA GLY A 175 -43.92 -40.60 1.91
C GLY A 175 -45.13 -39.70 2.19
N SER A 176 -46.31 -40.32 2.37
CA SER A 176 -47.63 -39.66 2.50
C SER A 176 -47.91 -38.96 3.86
N SER A 177 -46.90 -38.70 4.69
CA SER A 177 -47.10 -38.04 6.00
C SER A 177 -46.67 -36.56 5.94
N VAL A 178 -47.57 -35.65 6.33
CA VAL A 178 -47.31 -34.21 6.39
C VAL A 178 -46.25 -33.93 7.46
N GLU A 179 -45.09 -33.41 7.07
CA GLU A 179 -44.04 -33.00 8.01
C GLU A 179 -44.40 -31.67 8.67
N THR A 180 -44.57 -31.70 9.99
CA THR A 180 -44.97 -30.54 10.80
C THR A 180 -43.78 -29.76 11.33
N ALA A 181 -42.56 -30.31 11.27
CA ALA A 181 -41.35 -29.60 11.68
C ALA A 181 -41.17 -28.29 10.92
N LEU A 182 -40.80 -27.23 11.65
CA LEU A 182 -40.51 -25.93 11.05
C LEU A 182 -39.27 -26.02 10.16
N PHE A 183 -38.16 -26.53 10.72
CA PHE A 183 -36.88 -26.64 10.02
C PHE A 183 -36.58 -28.05 9.54
N LEU A 184 -36.26 -28.16 8.24
CA LEU A 184 -35.97 -29.42 7.56
C LEU A 184 -34.49 -29.55 7.16
N ASN A 185 -33.99 -30.79 7.17
CA ASN A 185 -32.71 -31.14 6.56
C ASN A 185 -32.83 -31.29 5.03
N ASN A 186 -31.72 -31.55 4.34
CA ASN A 186 -31.70 -31.65 2.87
C ASN A 186 -32.50 -32.86 2.31
N ARG A 187 -32.91 -33.80 3.17
CA ARG A 187 -33.76 -34.95 2.84
C ARG A 187 -35.24 -34.73 3.17
N GLY A 188 -35.65 -33.52 3.55
CA GLY A 188 -37.05 -33.21 3.86
C GLY A 188 -37.56 -33.75 5.21
N THR A 189 -36.67 -34.14 6.12
CA THR A 189 -37.01 -34.58 7.49
C THR A 189 -36.55 -33.56 8.53
N ARG A 190 -37.04 -33.64 9.77
CA ARG A 190 -36.66 -32.71 10.84
C ARG A 190 -35.14 -32.53 10.96
N LEU A 191 -34.71 -31.27 11.09
CA LEU A 191 -33.30 -30.94 11.30
C LEU A 191 -32.81 -31.48 12.66
N SER A 192 -31.65 -32.13 12.67
CA SER A 192 -31.07 -32.65 13.90
C SER A 192 -30.35 -31.55 14.70
N ARG A 193 -30.23 -31.72 16.02
CA ARG A 193 -29.43 -30.81 16.86
C ARG A 193 -27.98 -30.70 16.38
N VAL A 194 -27.39 -31.81 15.93
CA VAL A 194 -26.01 -31.86 15.44
C VAL A 194 -25.87 -31.06 14.14
N SER A 195 -26.82 -31.21 13.20
CA SER A 195 -26.83 -30.45 11.96
C SER A 195 -27.04 -28.95 12.20
N ALA A 196 -27.92 -28.58 13.13
CA ALA A 196 -28.12 -27.19 13.51
C ALA A 196 -26.89 -26.58 14.20
N TRP A 197 -26.18 -27.35 15.03
CA TRP A 197 -24.89 -26.92 15.59
C TRP A 197 -23.84 -26.71 14.50
N GLN A 198 -23.77 -27.60 13.50
CA GLN A 198 -22.83 -27.44 12.40
C GLN A 198 -23.09 -26.15 11.61
N ILE A 199 -24.35 -25.81 11.36
CA ILE A 199 -24.72 -24.54 10.72
C ILE A 199 -24.18 -23.33 11.50
N VAL A 200 -24.33 -23.34 12.83
CA VAL A 200 -23.82 -22.26 13.70
C VAL A 200 -22.29 -22.20 13.65
N SER A 201 -21.62 -23.36 13.71
CA SER A 201 -20.15 -23.43 13.62
C SER A 201 -19.64 -22.94 12.27
N ASP A 202 -20.28 -23.36 11.18
CA ASP A 202 -19.87 -22.98 9.82
C ASP A 202 -20.03 -21.48 9.59
N ALA A 203 -21.07 -20.86 10.16
CA ALA A 203 -21.28 -19.42 10.13
C ALA A 203 -20.23 -18.66 10.97
N ALA A 204 -19.84 -19.21 12.12
CA ALA A 204 -18.78 -18.63 12.95
C ALA A 204 -17.42 -18.66 12.23
N ASP A 205 -17.10 -19.75 11.54
CA ASP A 205 -15.81 -19.93 10.84
C ASP A 205 -15.75 -19.23 9.47
N ALA A 206 -16.88 -18.72 8.96
CA ALA A 206 -16.96 -18.20 7.59
C ALA A 206 -16.07 -16.96 7.39
N ALA A 207 -16.00 -16.07 8.38
CA ALA A 207 -15.15 -14.88 8.34
C ALA A 207 -13.66 -15.25 8.34
N GLU A 208 -13.26 -16.23 9.15
CA GLU A 208 -11.91 -16.76 9.19
C GLU A 208 -11.49 -17.36 7.85
N LYS A 209 -12.35 -18.20 7.25
CA LYS A 209 -12.07 -18.81 5.94
C LYS A 209 -11.86 -17.77 4.84
N LYS A 210 -12.67 -16.70 4.81
CA LYS A 210 -12.51 -15.60 3.83
C LYS A 210 -11.15 -14.92 3.98
N VAL A 211 -10.76 -14.58 5.20
CA VAL A 211 -9.45 -13.97 5.49
C VAL A 211 -8.31 -14.91 5.11
N ALA A 212 -8.40 -16.19 5.48
CA ALA A 212 -7.40 -17.19 5.16
C ALA A 212 -7.22 -17.38 3.64
N ILE A 213 -8.31 -17.41 2.87
CA ILE A 213 -8.26 -17.49 1.40
C ILE A 213 -7.50 -16.31 0.80
N LEU A 214 -7.72 -15.08 1.30
CA LEU A 214 -6.98 -13.90 0.81
C LEU A 214 -5.47 -14.05 1.08
N PHE A 215 -5.08 -14.48 2.28
CA PHE A 215 -3.66 -14.74 2.57
C PHE A 215 -3.06 -15.88 1.74
N LEU A 216 -3.83 -16.92 1.44
CA LEU A 216 -3.38 -18.01 0.56
C LEU A 216 -3.19 -17.53 -0.89
N ILE A 217 -4.07 -16.68 -1.42
CA ILE A 217 -3.91 -16.08 -2.74
C ILE A 217 -2.65 -15.19 -2.77
N SER A 218 -2.40 -14.43 -1.71
CA SER A 218 -1.16 -13.65 -1.55
C SER A 218 0.08 -14.55 -1.61
N ALA A 219 0.07 -15.66 -0.87
CA ALA A 219 1.17 -16.63 -0.88
C ALA A 219 1.41 -17.23 -2.28
N LEU A 220 0.33 -17.54 -3.02
CA LEU A 220 0.44 -18.01 -4.41
C LEU A 220 1.05 -16.94 -5.33
N GLY A 221 0.71 -15.66 -5.14
CA GLY A 221 1.34 -14.55 -5.85
C GLY A 221 2.85 -14.46 -5.58
N ALA A 222 3.26 -14.64 -4.33
CA ALA A 222 4.69 -14.68 -3.96
C ALA A 222 5.42 -15.86 -4.60
N VAL A 223 4.79 -17.05 -4.62
CA VAL A 223 5.35 -18.23 -5.31
C VAL A 223 5.48 -17.97 -6.81
N LEU A 224 4.48 -17.36 -7.46
CA LEU A 224 4.54 -16.97 -8.87
C LEU A 224 5.71 -16.03 -9.14
N LEU A 225 5.90 -15.01 -8.30
CA LEU A 225 7.03 -14.07 -8.42
C LEU A 225 8.37 -14.81 -8.37
N ILE A 226 8.58 -15.66 -7.37
CA ILE A 226 9.83 -16.41 -7.19
C ILE A 226 10.05 -17.36 -8.37
N TYR A 227 8.99 -18.06 -8.79
CA TYR A 227 9.05 -18.98 -9.91
C TYR A 227 9.41 -18.26 -11.21
N SER A 228 8.77 -17.12 -11.49
CA SER A 228 9.07 -16.29 -12.66
C SER A 228 10.49 -15.74 -12.62
N TYR A 229 11.00 -15.34 -11.45
CA TYR A 229 12.36 -14.84 -11.34
C TYR A 229 13.43 -15.91 -11.61
N ILE A 230 13.23 -17.14 -11.11
CA ILE A 230 14.24 -18.22 -11.17
C ILE A 230 14.12 -19.05 -12.46
N PHE A 231 12.91 -19.43 -12.86
CA PHE A 231 12.71 -20.49 -13.86
C PHE A 231 12.25 -19.98 -15.23
N VAL A 232 11.74 -18.75 -15.34
CA VAL A 232 11.30 -18.20 -16.63
C VAL A 232 12.47 -17.52 -17.34
N ARG A 233 12.69 -17.93 -18.59
CA ARG A 233 13.76 -17.40 -19.43
C ARG A 233 13.43 -15.99 -19.94
N GLU A 234 14.46 -15.18 -20.18
CA GLU A 234 14.34 -13.77 -20.60
C GLU A 234 14.00 -13.60 -22.09
N ASP A 235 14.16 -14.66 -22.89
CA ASP A 235 13.91 -14.68 -24.34
C ASP A 235 12.47 -15.08 -24.71
N VAL A 236 11.61 -15.36 -23.72
CA VAL A 236 10.22 -15.77 -23.96
C VAL A 236 9.31 -14.53 -23.97
N TRP A 237 8.66 -14.31 -25.12
CA TRP A 237 7.69 -13.25 -25.33
C TRP A 237 6.33 -13.86 -25.68
N PHE A 238 5.27 -13.22 -25.20
CA PHE A 238 3.92 -13.56 -25.61
C PHE A 238 3.08 -12.30 -25.81
N PHE A 239 2.10 -12.42 -26.71
CA PHE A 239 1.23 -11.31 -27.04
C PHE A 239 0.07 -11.21 -26.05
N ILE A 240 -0.11 -10.03 -25.46
CA ILE A 240 -1.27 -9.69 -24.63
C ILE A 240 -2.10 -8.66 -25.40
N PRO A 241 -3.41 -8.91 -25.64
CA PRO A 241 -4.29 -7.89 -26.20
C PRO A 241 -4.20 -6.59 -25.40
N VAL A 242 -4.12 -5.43 -26.06
CA VAL A 242 -3.89 -4.08 -25.48
C VAL A 242 -2.43 -3.75 -25.12
N MET A 243 -1.64 -4.68 -24.59
CA MET A 243 -0.25 -4.41 -24.20
C MET A 243 0.79 -4.76 -25.27
N GLY A 244 0.43 -5.57 -26.27
CA GLY A 244 1.36 -6.02 -27.31
C GLY A 244 2.29 -7.13 -26.83
N ASP A 245 3.47 -7.23 -27.47
CA ASP A 245 4.47 -8.23 -27.13
C ASP A 245 5.10 -7.93 -25.77
N THR A 246 4.83 -8.81 -24.81
CA THR A 246 5.26 -8.64 -23.43
C THR A 246 6.22 -9.74 -23.02
N ASN A 247 7.28 -9.37 -22.32
CA ASN A 247 8.25 -10.31 -21.81
C ASN A 247 7.64 -11.18 -20.70
N ALA A 248 7.75 -12.50 -20.84
CA ALA A 248 7.08 -13.43 -19.94
C ALA A 248 7.61 -13.39 -18.50
N LYS A 249 8.92 -13.20 -18.34
CA LYS A 249 9.56 -13.09 -17.03
C LYS A 249 9.09 -11.82 -16.31
N GLN A 250 9.13 -10.67 -16.99
CA GLN A 250 8.73 -9.40 -16.39
C GLN A 250 7.23 -9.37 -16.05
N PHE A 251 6.39 -9.93 -16.92
CA PHE A 251 4.96 -10.06 -16.63
C PHE A 251 4.69 -10.93 -15.41
N GLY A 252 5.35 -12.10 -15.31
CA GLY A 252 5.19 -13.01 -14.18
C GLY A 252 5.66 -12.41 -12.84
N ILE A 253 6.80 -11.71 -12.85
CA ILE A 253 7.29 -10.98 -11.68
C ILE A 253 6.31 -9.87 -11.27
N GLY A 254 5.89 -9.04 -12.22
CA GLY A 254 4.96 -7.93 -11.97
C GLY A 254 3.61 -8.40 -11.44
N MET A 255 3.03 -9.43 -12.06
CA MET A 255 1.74 -10.00 -11.65
C MET A 255 1.83 -10.71 -10.30
N GLY A 256 2.89 -11.51 -10.07
CA GLY A 256 3.13 -12.16 -8.79
C GLY A 256 3.28 -11.17 -7.65
N MET A 257 4.02 -10.08 -7.87
CA MET A 257 4.18 -9.00 -6.89
C MET A 257 2.86 -8.29 -6.59
N ALA A 258 2.11 -7.94 -7.64
CA ALA A 258 0.82 -7.27 -7.51
C ALA A 258 -0.19 -8.12 -6.71
N ILE A 259 -0.34 -9.41 -7.06
CA ILE A 259 -1.22 -10.33 -6.35
C ILE A 259 -0.78 -10.48 -4.89
N SER A 260 0.52 -10.71 -4.65
CA SER A 260 1.04 -10.89 -3.30
C SER A 260 0.72 -9.70 -2.39
N LEU A 261 1.08 -8.49 -2.81
CA LEU A 261 0.91 -7.27 -2.00
C LEU A 261 -0.55 -6.82 -1.86
N PHE A 262 -1.34 -6.98 -2.91
CA PHE A 262 -2.75 -6.62 -2.88
C PHE A 262 -3.53 -7.50 -1.91
N PHE A 263 -3.36 -8.82 -2.01
CA PHE A 263 -4.14 -9.77 -1.21
C PHE A 263 -3.68 -9.86 0.25
N ILE A 264 -2.40 -9.59 0.57
CA ILE A 264 -1.98 -9.46 1.97
C ILE A 264 -2.59 -8.21 2.62
N GLY A 265 -2.61 -7.08 1.91
CA GLY A 265 -3.25 -5.85 2.39
C GLY A 265 -4.76 -6.01 2.55
N MET A 266 -5.43 -6.56 1.53
CA MET A 266 -6.87 -6.86 1.59
C MET A 266 -7.20 -7.86 2.70
N GLY A 267 -6.40 -8.92 2.86
CA GLY A 267 -6.55 -9.89 3.94
C GLY A 267 -6.41 -9.26 5.33
N ALA A 268 -5.43 -8.37 5.52
CA ALA A 268 -5.24 -7.64 6.78
C ALA A 268 -6.40 -6.71 7.10
N ILE A 269 -6.92 -5.97 6.11
CA ILE A 269 -8.10 -5.11 6.30
C ILE A 269 -9.34 -5.94 6.62
N GLN A 270 -9.56 -7.04 5.90
CA GLN A 270 -10.70 -7.91 6.14
C GLN A 270 -10.63 -8.51 7.55
N TRP A 271 -9.44 -8.99 7.96
CA TRP A 271 -9.18 -9.46 9.33
C TRP A 271 -9.50 -8.40 10.38
N ALA A 272 -9.00 -7.17 10.20
CA ALA A 272 -9.25 -6.06 11.11
C ALA A 272 -10.74 -5.71 11.21
N ARG A 273 -11.49 -5.75 10.10
CA ARG A 273 -12.91 -5.36 10.09
C ARG A 273 -13.85 -6.44 10.62
N THR A 274 -13.52 -7.73 10.48
CA THR A 274 -14.46 -8.81 10.80
C THR A 274 -14.10 -9.67 12.00
N LEU A 275 -12.82 -9.72 12.39
CA LEU A 275 -12.36 -10.62 13.46
C LEU A 275 -11.63 -9.90 14.59
N MET A 276 -11.09 -8.70 14.35
CA MET A 276 -10.44 -7.93 15.41
C MET A 276 -11.51 -7.24 16.28
N PRO A 277 -11.45 -7.38 17.61
CA PRO A 277 -12.40 -6.72 18.49
C PRO A 277 -12.20 -5.20 18.42
N ASP A 278 -13.30 -4.49 18.20
CA ASP A 278 -13.31 -3.04 18.22
C ASP A 278 -13.55 -2.55 19.66
N ASN A 279 -12.66 -1.70 20.16
CA ASN A 279 -12.79 -1.08 21.47
C ASN A 279 -12.51 0.41 21.32
N GLU A 280 -13.50 1.25 21.66
CA GLU A 280 -13.30 2.69 21.68
C GLU A 280 -12.41 3.07 22.86
N VAL A 281 -11.26 3.68 22.57
CA VAL A 281 -10.33 4.20 23.58
C VAL A 281 -10.27 5.71 23.45
N VAL A 282 -10.69 6.41 24.50
CA VAL A 282 -10.53 7.87 24.60
C VAL A 282 -9.18 8.17 25.25
N ALA A 283 -8.21 8.56 24.44
CA ALA A 283 -6.93 9.07 24.92
C ALA A 283 -7.03 10.59 25.13
N GLN A 284 -7.08 11.04 26.39
CA GLN A 284 -6.95 12.46 26.71
C GLN A 284 -5.55 12.92 26.32
N ARG A 285 -5.46 13.89 25.40
CA ARG A 285 -4.17 14.47 25.03
C ARG A 285 -3.74 15.41 26.14
N HIS A 286 -2.50 15.24 26.62
CA HIS A 286 -1.89 16.25 27.47
C HIS A 286 -1.80 17.57 26.70
N GLU A 287 -1.93 18.69 27.39
CA GLU A 287 -1.58 19.97 26.78
C GLU A 287 -0.09 19.94 26.40
N PHE A 288 0.28 20.52 25.25
CA PHE A 288 1.69 20.61 24.84
C PHE A 288 2.55 21.49 25.78
N ARG A 289 1.94 22.06 26.82
CA ARG A 289 2.60 22.82 27.86
C ARG A 289 2.84 21.93 29.08
N SER A 290 4.11 21.81 29.48
CA SER A 290 4.48 21.23 30.78
C SER A 290 3.92 22.06 31.94
N GLU A 291 3.62 21.41 33.06
CA GLU A 291 3.15 22.07 34.27
C GLU A 291 4.13 23.17 34.72
N ASP A 292 3.60 24.24 35.33
CA ASP A 292 4.43 25.37 35.73
C ASP A 292 5.48 24.96 36.77
N ALA A 293 5.17 23.98 37.63
CA ALA A 293 6.12 23.40 38.59
C ALA A 293 7.34 22.75 37.90
N ASP A 294 7.13 21.93 36.88
CA ASP A 294 8.22 21.29 36.12
C ASP A 294 9.10 22.32 35.40
N ARG A 295 8.49 23.39 34.90
CA ARG A 295 9.20 24.48 34.22
C ARG A 295 10.05 25.28 35.20
N GLU A 296 9.50 25.60 36.37
CA GLU A 296 10.21 26.29 37.44
C GLU A 296 11.38 25.43 37.95
N ASP A 297 11.15 24.13 38.16
CA ASP A 297 12.18 23.18 38.58
C ASP A 297 13.27 23.00 37.53
N PHE A 298 12.90 22.91 36.25
CA PHE A 298 13.87 22.89 35.14
C PHE A 298 14.74 24.15 35.12
N VAL A 299 14.12 25.33 35.24
CA VAL A 299 14.84 26.60 35.27
C VAL A 299 15.75 26.69 36.52
N ALA A 300 15.27 26.25 37.67
CA ALA A 300 16.04 26.21 38.92
C ALA A 300 17.26 25.28 38.77
N THR A 301 17.03 24.05 38.31
CA THR A 301 18.08 23.05 38.06
C THR A 301 19.11 23.55 37.05
N VAL A 302 18.69 24.12 35.91
CA VAL A 302 19.61 24.67 34.91
C VAL A 302 20.44 25.82 35.50
N LYS A 303 19.83 26.72 36.27
CA LYS A 303 20.55 27.84 36.93
C LYS A 303 21.53 27.34 37.98
N GLU A 304 21.13 26.38 38.81
CA GLU A 304 22.00 25.78 39.82
C GLU A 304 23.21 25.12 39.17
N ARG A 305 22.98 24.25 38.18
CA ARG A 305 24.05 23.55 37.45
C ARG A 305 24.97 24.52 36.70
N ALA A 306 24.41 25.56 36.07
CA ALA A 306 25.20 26.62 35.44
C ALA A 306 26.03 27.41 36.48
N GLY A 307 25.48 27.62 37.68
CA GLY A 307 26.19 28.21 38.81
C GLY A 307 27.36 27.35 39.30
N VAL A 308 27.14 26.05 39.47
CA VAL A 308 28.16 25.06 39.87
C VAL A 308 29.28 24.96 38.83
N ALA A 309 28.94 25.02 37.54
CA ALA A 309 29.94 25.05 36.46
C ALA A 309 30.89 26.26 36.54
N GLY A 310 30.50 27.33 37.25
CA GLY A 310 31.38 28.46 37.58
C GLY A 310 31.83 29.32 36.38
N LEU A 311 31.36 29.03 35.16
CA LEU A 311 31.73 29.74 33.93
C LEU A 311 31.34 31.23 33.98
N GLY A 312 30.26 31.59 34.67
CA GLY A 312 29.83 32.98 34.82
C GLY A 312 30.84 33.86 35.58
N ARG A 313 31.61 33.27 36.51
CA ARG A 313 32.62 33.97 37.32
C ARG A 313 34.02 33.96 36.69
N ARG A 314 34.21 33.27 35.58
CA ARG A 314 35.52 33.09 34.90
C ARG A 314 35.48 33.70 33.50
N PRO A 315 35.54 35.05 33.38
CA PRO A 315 35.31 35.74 32.11
C PRO A 315 36.38 35.42 31.06
N PHE A 316 37.61 35.14 31.48
CA PHE A 316 38.69 34.76 30.57
C PHE A 316 38.40 33.42 29.87
N ILE A 317 38.00 32.39 30.63
CA ILE A 317 37.65 31.07 30.10
C ILE A 317 36.45 31.16 29.14
N LYS A 318 35.42 31.93 29.50
CA LYS A 318 34.24 32.11 28.63
C LYS A 318 34.62 32.78 27.30
N ARG A 319 35.48 33.81 27.34
CA ARG A 319 35.94 34.52 26.13
C ARG A 319 36.85 33.65 25.27
N SER A 320 37.79 32.91 25.88
CA SER A 320 38.67 32.01 25.14
C SER A 320 37.91 30.83 24.53
N LEU A 321 36.91 30.28 25.24
CA LEU A 321 36.02 29.25 24.70
C LEU A 321 35.18 29.79 23.53
N GLY A 322 34.63 31.00 23.65
CA GLY A 322 33.91 31.65 22.55
C GLY A 322 34.80 31.88 21.32
N LEU A 323 36.04 32.33 21.52
CA LEU A 323 37.01 32.49 20.44
C LEU A 323 37.36 31.14 19.79
N ALA A 324 37.65 30.11 20.58
CA ALA A 324 38.00 28.79 20.08
C ALA A 324 36.83 28.15 19.28
N LEU A 325 35.61 28.19 19.82
CA LEU A 325 34.42 27.70 19.12
C LEU A 325 34.09 28.54 17.88
N GLY A 326 34.29 29.86 17.94
CA GLY A 326 34.09 30.75 16.80
C GLY A 326 35.07 30.44 15.65
N LEU A 327 36.36 30.31 15.96
CA LEU A 327 37.37 29.95 14.97
C LEU A 327 37.18 28.53 14.43
N ALA A 328 36.83 27.56 15.29
CA ALA A 328 36.49 26.21 14.85
C ALA A 328 35.22 26.18 13.98
N GLY A 329 34.23 27.04 14.26
CA GLY A 329 33.02 27.18 13.46
C GLY A 329 33.23 27.87 12.12
N LEU A 330 34.31 28.65 11.96
CA LEU A 330 34.68 29.25 10.67
C LEU A 330 35.34 28.24 9.73
N SER A 331 35.93 27.14 10.23
CA SER A 331 36.65 26.20 9.37
C SER A 331 35.75 25.52 8.32
N PRO A 332 34.51 25.08 8.61
CA PRO A 332 33.63 24.53 7.58
C PRO A 332 33.20 25.57 6.53
N LEU A 333 33.12 26.85 6.90
CA LEU A 333 32.81 27.93 5.94
C LEU A 333 33.95 28.16 4.95
N VAL A 334 35.21 28.00 5.40
CA VAL A 334 36.37 28.07 4.50
C VAL A 334 36.40 26.87 3.56
N LEU A 335 35.99 25.68 4.02
CA LEU A 335 35.88 24.48 3.16
C LEU A 335 34.86 24.65 2.03
N LEU A 336 33.88 25.55 2.14
CA LEU A 336 32.97 25.88 1.03
C LEU A 336 33.71 26.48 -0.17
N ARG A 337 34.91 27.05 0.03
CA ARG A 337 35.77 27.54 -1.07
C ARG A 337 36.25 26.40 -1.97
N ASP A 338 36.32 25.18 -1.47
CA ASP A 338 36.80 24.02 -2.22
C ASP A 338 35.69 23.38 -3.09
N LEU A 339 34.47 23.90 -3.07
CA LEU A 339 33.35 23.43 -3.91
C LEU A 339 33.54 23.71 -5.40
N GLY A 340 34.58 24.44 -5.79
CA GLY A 340 34.97 24.57 -7.19
C GLY A 340 35.77 25.83 -7.48
N PRO A 341 36.48 25.85 -8.62
CA PRO A 341 37.15 27.06 -9.10
C PRO A 341 36.10 28.13 -9.45
N LEU A 342 36.45 29.39 -9.23
CA LEU A 342 35.65 30.51 -9.71
C LEU A 342 35.70 30.55 -11.25
N PRO A 343 34.56 30.72 -11.95
CA PRO A 343 34.50 30.64 -13.43
C PRO A 343 35.24 31.77 -14.16
N LYS A 344 35.62 32.85 -13.46
CA LYS A 344 36.35 34.02 -14.00
C LYS A 344 35.75 34.47 -15.35
N ASN A 345 36.54 34.40 -16.43
CA ASN A 345 36.16 34.85 -17.77
C ASN A 345 35.93 33.67 -18.73
N GLU A 346 35.71 32.46 -18.24
CA GLU A 346 35.50 31.30 -19.13
C GLU A 346 34.16 31.37 -19.87
N LEU A 347 33.14 31.98 -19.26
CA LEU A 347 31.83 32.19 -19.88
C LEU A 347 31.82 33.24 -21.01
N SER A 348 32.89 34.04 -21.14
CA SER A 348 33.00 35.08 -22.17
C SER A 348 33.89 34.70 -23.35
N LYS A 349 34.60 33.56 -23.27
CA LYS A 349 35.55 33.14 -24.30
C LYS A 349 35.10 31.85 -24.99
N THR A 350 35.26 31.83 -26.30
CA THR A 350 35.12 30.62 -27.13
C THR A 350 36.49 30.24 -27.70
N SER A 351 36.58 29.08 -28.34
CA SER A 351 37.81 28.63 -29.02
C SER A 351 38.03 29.30 -30.38
N TRP A 352 37.04 30.07 -30.87
CA TRP A 352 37.09 30.75 -32.16
C TRP A 352 38.13 31.86 -32.20
N LYS A 353 39.03 31.79 -33.18
CA LYS A 353 40.07 32.80 -33.47
C LYS A 353 40.11 33.13 -34.96
N ALA A 354 40.67 34.28 -35.30
CA ALA A 354 40.92 34.64 -36.69
C ALA A 354 41.75 33.56 -37.41
N GLY A 355 41.31 33.15 -38.60
CA GLY A 355 41.94 32.12 -39.43
C GLY A 355 41.58 30.67 -39.06
N THR A 356 40.74 30.44 -38.04
CA THR A 356 40.33 29.07 -37.65
C THR A 356 39.39 28.49 -38.71
N ARG A 357 39.71 27.32 -39.28
CA ARG A 357 38.83 26.64 -40.24
C ARG A 357 37.55 26.12 -39.56
N LEU A 358 36.48 26.12 -40.33
CA LEU A 358 35.20 25.56 -39.92
C LEU A 358 35.17 24.09 -40.33
N VAL A 359 34.93 23.20 -39.37
CA VAL A 359 34.89 21.74 -39.60
C VAL A 359 33.53 21.14 -39.25
N THR A 360 33.12 20.08 -39.95
CA THR A 360 31.82 19.42 -39.73
C THR A 360 31.76 18.67 -38.40
N ASP A 361 30.59 18.66 -37.77
CA ASP A 361 30.28 17.81 -36.61
C ASP A 361 29.17 16.82 -36.96
N PRO A 362 29.40 15.49 -36.93
CA PRO A 362 30.67 14.80 -36.62
C PRO A 362 31.67 14.80 -37.79
N GLY A 363 32.94 14.47 -37.49
CA GLY A 363 33.93 14.06 -38.50
C GLY A 363 35.05 15.06 -38.81
N ASP A 364 35.04 16.26 -38.22
CA ASP A 364 36.10 17.28 -38.28
C ASP A 364 36.62 17.56 -39.72
N ARG A 365 35.75 17.43 -40.74
CA ARG A 365 36.09 17.70 -42.13
C ARG A 365 35.98 19.21 -42.41
N PRO A 366 37.03 19.88 -42.94
CA PRO A 366 36.92 21.28 -43.37
C PRO A 366 35.85 21.46 -44.45
N ILE A 367 35.04 22.51 -44.31
CA ILE A 367 33.91 22.79 -45.20
C ILE A 367 34.25 23.86 -46.23
N ARG A 368 33.84 23.65 -47.49
CA ARG A 368 33.95 24.65 -48.58
C ARG A 368 32.60 25.36 -48.77
N PRO A 369 32.57 26.60 -49.30
CA PRO A 369 31.30 27.26 -49.64
C PRO A 369 30.43 26.43 -50.59
N SER A 370 31.04 25.66 -51.51
CA SER A 370 30.35 24.76 -52.44
C SER A 370 29.65 23.57 -51.77
N ASP A 371 30.02 23.22 -50.54
CA ASP A 371 29.43 22.09 -49.81
C ASP A 371 28.03 22.44 -49.26
N LEU A 372 27.66 23.72 -49.28
CA LEU A 372 26.37 24.22 -48.80
C LEU A 372 25.50 24.66 -49.97
N GLU A 373 24.37 23.98 -50.17
CA GLU A 373 23.32 24.39 -51.08
C GLU A 373 22.45 25.50 -50.45
N VAL A 374 21.80 26.33 -51.27
CA VAL A 374 20.88 27.35 -50.76
C VAL A 374 19.70 26.69 -50.02
N GLY A 375 19.48 27.09 -48.77
CA GLY A 375 18.49 26.49 -47.88
C GLY A 375 19.03 25.34 -47.02
N SER A 376 20.25 24.86 -47.29
CA SER A 376 20.90 23.87 -46.44
C SER A 376 21.47 24.51 -45.17
N VAL A 377 21.63 23.66 -44.14
CA VAL A 377 22.32 24.00 -42.90
C VAL A 377 23.39 22.98 -42.61
N ALA A 378 24.51 23.43 -42.03
CA ALA A 378 25.54 22.54 -41.53
C ALA A 378 25.94 22.96 -40.12
N GLN A 379 26.06 21.96 -39.25
CA GLN A 379 26.66 22.16 -37.93
C GLN A 379 28.17 22.13 -38.07
N ILE A 380 28.82 23.14 -37.52
CA ILE A 380 30.26 23.26 -37.55
C ILE A 380 30.83 23.59 -36.19
N LEU A 381 32.13 23.33 -36.08
CA LEU A 381 32.94 23.58 -34.92
C LEU A 381 34.30 24.17 -35.37
N PRO A 382 35.07 24.80 -34.47
CA PRO A 382 36.41 25.28 -34.80
C PRO A 382 37.35 24.08 -34.99
N GLU A 383 38.21 24.17 -36.00
CA GLU A 383 39.34 23.26 -36.18
C GLU A 383 40.25 23.28 -34.94
N LEU A 384 40.64 22.10 -34.47
CA LEU A 384 41.58 21.95 -33.37
C LEU A 384 42.98 21.64 -33.91
N ALA A 385 44.01 22.00 -33.13
CA ALA A 385 45.37 21.63 -33.47
C ALA A 385 45.51 20.09 -33.50
N PRO A 386 46.34 19.52 -34.39
CA PRO A 386 46.53 18.08 -34.48
C PRO A 386 46.85 17.45 -33.12
N GLY A 387 46.10 16.42 -32.73
CA GLY A 387 46.26 15.70 -31.46
C GLY A 387 45.50 16.30 -30.25
N GLN A 388 44.87 17.47 -30.39
CA GLN A 388 43.94 17.96 -29.37
C GLN A 388 42.59 17.25 -29.47
N LYS A 389 42.02 16.88 -28.32
CA LYS A 389 40.68 16.33 -28.22
C LYS A 389 39.72 17.41 -27.73
N ARG A 390 38.59 17.54 -28.42
CA ARG A 390 37.51 18.45 -28.04
C ARG A 390 36.86 17.99 -26.75
N THR A 391 36.70 18.89 -25.79
CA THR A 391 35.93 18.59 -24.56
C THR A 391 34.44 18.87 -24.76
N LEU A 392 33.59 18.34 -23.87
CA LEU A 392 32.16 18.65 -23.90
C LEU A 392 31.88 20.14 -23.63
N GLU A 393 32.74 20.79 -22.86
CA GLU A 393 32.64 22.22 -22.57
C GLU A 393 32.92 23.05 -23.83
N ASP A 394 33.93 22.68 -24.62
CA ASP A 394 34.24 23.31 -25.91
C ASP A 394 33.06 23.17 -26.88
N ILE A 395 32.47 21.98 -26.98
CA ILE A 395 31.27 21.77 -27.82
C ILE A 395 30.11 22.65 -27.35
N GLY A 396 29.94 22.80 -26.03
CA GLY A 396 28.87 23.59 -25.41
C GLY A 396 28.96 25.09 -25.66
N LYS A 397 30.13 25.63 -26.05
CA LYS A 397 30.33 27.06 -26.34
C LYS A 397 30.71 27.37 -27.78
N ASP A 398 31.28 26.41 -28.51
CA ASP A 398 31.85 26.64 -29.84
C ASP A 398 30.94 26.21 -30.99
N ALA A 399 29.86 25.47 -30.73
CA ALA A 399 28.96 24.99 -31.79
C ALA A 399 28.32 26.15 -32.56
N VAL A 400 28.44 26.09 -33.88
CA VAL A 400 27.91 27.07 -34.83
C VAL A 400 27.05 26.36 -35.87
N LEU A 401 26.01 27.04 -36.33
CA LEU A 401 25.16 26.62 -37.42
C LEU A 401 25.43 27.54 -38.63
N LEU A 402 25.89 26.93 -39.71
CA LEU A 402 25.96 27.57 -41.03
C LEU A 402 24.63 27.43 -41.72
N ILE A 403 24.17 28.51 -42.34
CA ILE A 403 22.94 28.58 -43.10
C ILE A 403 23.25 29.29 -44.41
N ARG A 404 22.94 28.68 -45.55
CA ARG A 404 23.06 29.36 -46.85
C ARG A 404 21.71 29.92 -47.28
N VAL A 405 21.65 31.23 -47.45
CA VAL A 405 20.48 32.00 -47.90
C VAL A 405 20.85 32.70 -49.21
N ARG A 406 19.87 33.07 -50.03
CA ARG A 406 20.17 33.88 -51.22
C ARG A 406 20.61 35.28 -50.76
N PRO A 407 21.71 35.85 -51.29
CA PRO A 407 22.18 37.17 -50.84
C PRO A 407 21.14 38.29 -50.91
N ALA A 408 20.21 38.23 -51.87
CA ALA A 408 19.12 39.20 -52.04
C ALA A 408 18.03 39.13 -50.94
N GLU A 409 17.99 38.05 -50.15
CA GLU A 409 17.00 37.87 -49.06
C GLU A 409 17.51 38.42 -47.72
N PHE A 410 18.78 38.83 -47.63
CA PHE A 410 19.33 39.43 -46.41
C PHE A 410 18.82 40.85 -46.20
N ASN A 411 18.45 41.15 -44.96
CA ASN A 411 18.17 42.50 -44.48
C ASN A 411 19.12 42.81 -43.32
N LEU A 412 20.40 42.96 -43.68
CA LEU A 412 21.52 43.17 -42.78
C LEU A 412 22.12 44.56 -43.00
N ASP A 413 22.68 45.15 -41.95
CA ASP A 413 23.55 46.32 -42.10
C ASP A 413 24.87 45.94 -42.79
N ALA A 414 25.64 46.95 -43.21
CA ALA A 414 26.88 46.74 -43.96
C ALA A 414 27.92 45.93 -43.16
N GLU A 415 27.96 46.05 -41.84
CA GLU A 415 28.89 45.34 -40.97
C GLU A 415 28.53 43.84 -40.91
N ARG A 416 27.27 43.53 -40.57
CA ARG A 416 26.75 42.16 -40.49
C ARG A 416 26.74 41.45 -41.84
N LEU A 417 26.57 42.20 -42.94
CA LEU A 417 26.69 41.67 -44.29
C LEU A 417 28.14 41.31 -44.63
N SER A 418 29.12 42.11 -44.19
CA SER A 418 30.56 41.82 -44.37
C SER A 418 31.05 40.57 -43.64
N TRP A 419 30.27 40.10 -42.67
CA TRP A 419 30.52 38.85 -41.91
C TRP A 419 29.99 37.61 -42.62
N THR A 420 29.30 37.77 -43.76
CA THR A 420 28.77 36.66 -44.59
C THR A 420 29.69 36.38 -45.77
N HIS A 421 29.57 35.19 -46.37
CA HIS A 421 30.30 34.84 -47.58
C HIS A 421 29.38 34.11 -48.59
N GLU A 422 29.18 34.66 -49.78
CA GLU A 422 28.34 34.07 -50.85
C GLU A 422 26.93 33.59 -50.40
N GLY A 423 26.28 34.34 -49.49
CA GLY A 423 24.98 33.95 -48.96
C GLY A 423 25.04 33.07 -47.70
N ILE A 424 26.24 32.68 -47.26
CA ILE A 424 26.45 31.85 -46.06
C ILE A 424 26.57 32.76 -44.85
N ILE A 425 25.74 32.49 -43.85
CA ILE A 425 25.75 33.15 -42.55
C ILE A 425 25.97 32.12 -41.45
N ALA A 426 26.70 32.50 -40.40
CA ALA A 426 27.11 31.62 -39.31
C ALA A 426 26.62 32.17 -37.97
N PHE A 427 25.79 31.42 -37.26
CA PHE A 427 25.30 31.79 -35.92
C PHE A 427 25.72 30.77 -34.89
N SER A 428 25.90 31.19 -33.64
CA SER A 428 26.01 30.23 -32.55
C SER A 428 24.78 29.30 -32.52
N LYS A 429 25.04 28.00 -32.39
CA LYS A 429 24.00 26.99 -32.16
C LYS A 429 23.44 27.08 -30.75
N ILE A 430 24.06 27.86 -29.85
CA ILE A 430 23.71 27.92 -28.44
C ILE A 430 22.73 29.06 -28.19
N CYS A 431 21.51 28.72 -27.75
CA CYS A 431 20.44 29.69 -27.51
C CYS A 431 20.83 30.75 -26.47
N SER A 432 20.52 32.01 -26.76
CA SER A 432 20.78 33.17 -25.89
C SER A 432 19.92 33.21 -24.62
N HIS A 433 18.93 32.32 -24.48
CA HIS A 433 18.05 32.21 -23.30
C HIS A 433 18.58 31.25 -22.24
N MET A 434 18.65 29.95 -22.55
CA MET A 434 19.02 28.87 -21.61
C MET A 434 20.09 27.92 -22.16
N GLY A 435 20.75 28.27 -23.26
CA GLY A 435 21.87 27.47 -23.80
C GLY A 435 21.47 26.20 -24.56
N CYS A 436 20.19 25.97 -24.83
CA CYS A 436 19.76 24.85 -25.68
C CYS A 436 20.34 24.95 -27.09
N ALA A 437 20.59 23.79 -27.72
CA ALA A 437 21.03 23.70 -29.10
C ALA A 437 19.89 24.08 -30.08
N VAL A 438 20.05 25.18 -30.79
CA VAL A 438 19.16 25.69 -31.82
C VAL A 438 19.55 25.05 -33.16
N ALA A 439 18.72 24.15 -33.68
CA ALA A 439 19.05 23.39 -34.89
C ALA A 439 17.87 23.22 -35.85
N LEU A 440 16.66 23.63 -35.47
CA LEU A 440 15.47 23.48 -36.31
C LEU A 440 15.35 24.70 -37.22
N TYR A 441 15.81 24.56 -38.46
CA TYR A 441 15.74 25.61 -39.46
C TYR A 441 14.58 25.38 -40.42
N GLU A 442 13.68 26.35 -40.51
CA GLU A 442 12.57 26.35 -41.45
C GLU A 442 12.98 27.07 -42.74
N GLN A 443 13.21 26.29 -43.80
CA GLN A 443 13.78 26.79 -45.05
C GLN A 443 12.91 27.83 -45.77
N GLN A 444 11.58 27.76 -45.62
CA GLN A 444 10.65 28.64 -46.32
C GLN A 444 10.60 30.04 -45.69
N THR A 445 10.51 30.10 -44.36
CA THR A 445 10.40 31.35 -43.59
C THR A 445 11.75 31.92 -43.18
N LYS A 446 12.83 31.12 -43.33
CA LYS A 446 14.19 31.46 -42.84
C LYS A 446 14.24 31.66 -41.33
N HIS A 447 13.32 31.03 -40.60
CA HIS A 447 13.31 31.06 -39.16
C HIS A 447 14.12 29.91 -38.59
N LEU A 448 14.82 30.21 -37.50
CA LEU A 448 15.56 29.25 -36.72
C LEU A 448 14.88 29.09 -35.36
N LEU A 449 14.50 27.86 -35.01
CA LEU A 449 13.70 27.55 -33.82
C LEU A 449 14.52 26.79 -32.78
N CYS A 450 14.39 27.24 -31.53
CA CYS A 450 14.92 26.52 -30.37
C CYS A 450 13.89 25.46 -29.91
N PRO A 451 14.22 24.16 -29.87
CA PRO A 451 13.26 23.10 -29.54
C PRO A 451 12.78 23.13 -28.07
N CYS A 452 13.53 23.76 -27.16
CA CYS A 452 13.21 23.75 -25.73
C CYS A 452 12.01 24.64 -25.37
N HIS A 453 12.06 25.92 -25.76
CA HIS A 453 11.06 26.93 -25.40
C HIS A 453 10.61 27.76 -26.61
N GLN A 454 10.84 27.24 -27.82
CA GLN A 454 10.33 27.80 -29.08
C GLN A 454 10.72 29.26 -29.31
N SER A 455 11.88 29.68 -28.80
CA SER A 455 12.45 30.96 -29.23
C SER A 455 12.77 30.89 -30.71
N THR A 456 12.24 31.84 -31.47
CA THR A 456 12.35 31.89 -32.92
C THR A 456 13.20 33.08 -33.31
N PHE A 457 14.22 32.80 -34.12
CA PHE A 457 15.21 33.76 -34.57
C PHE A 457 15.12 33.92 -36.08
N ASP A 458 15.11 35.15 -36.55
CA ASP A 458 15.04 35.46 -37.98
C ASP A 458 16.45 35.55 -38.58
N VAL A 459 16.82 34.55 -39.39
CA VAL A 459 18.14 34.42 -40.02
C VAL A 459 18.43 35.60 -40.95
N THR A 460 17.41 36.16 -41.61
CA THR A 460 17.58 37.27 -42.58
C THR A 460 17.96 38.59 -41.92
N ARG A 461 17.68 38.71 -40.60
CA ARG A 461 17.95 39.90 -39.76
C ARG A 461 18.91 39.56 -38.62
N ALA A 462 20.04 38.94 -38.93
CA ALA A 462 21.11 38.62 -37.99
C ALA A 462 20.64 37.81 -36.75
N ALA A 463 19.75 36.84 -36.96
CA ALA A 463 19.14 36.02 -35.91
C ALA A 463 18.41 36.84 -34.83
N LYS A 464 17.79 37.98 -35.21
CA LYS A 464 16.95 38.76 -34.31
C LYS A 464 15.79 37.92 -33.79
N VAL A 465 15.53 38.01 -32.48
CA VAL A 465 14.39 37.30 -31.88
C VAL A 465 13.08 37.89 -32.39
N ILE A 466 12.20 37.03 -32.87
CA ILE A 466 10.84 37.41 -33.29
C ILE A 466 9.76 36.83 -32.38
N PHE A 467 10.06 35.75 -31.65
CA PHE A 467 9.13 35.09 -30.76
C PHE A 467 9.85 34.31 -29.65
N GLY A 468 9.16 34.08 -28.53
CA GLY A 468 9.62 33.27 -27.41
C GLY A 468 10.43 34.05 -26.35
N PRO A 469 10.95 33.35 -25.33
CA PRO A 469 11.56 33.98 -24.15
C PRO A 469 12.99 34.51 -24.36
N ALA A 470 13.67 34.20 -25.47
CA ALA A 470 14.99 34.76 -25.74
C ALA A 470 14.91 36.30 -25.88
N ALA A 471 15.76 37.03 -25.15
CA ALA A 471 15.77 38.48 -25.19
C ALA A 471 16.83 39.06 -26.15
N ARG A 472 17.72 38.22 -26.68
CA ARG A 472 18.89 38.64 -27.48
C ARG A 472 19.01 37.81 -28.75
N PRO A 473 19.50 38.40 -29.86
CA PRO A 473 19.83 37.64 -31.06
C PRO A 473 20.88 36.57 -30.76
N LEU A 474 21.01 35.60 -31.67
CA LEU A 474 22.13 34.66 -31.61
C LEU A 474 23.41 35.37 -32.07
N PRO A 475 24.54 35.22 -31.34
CA PRO A 475 25.82 35.74 -31.79
C PRO A 475 26.18 35.25 -33.19
N GLN A 476 26.56 36.17 -34.07
CA GLN A 476 27.00 35.84 -35.43
C GLN A 476 28.52 35.71 -35.45
N LEU A 477 29.02 34.67 -36.11
CA LEU A 477 30.45 34.50 -36.37
C LEU A 477 30.78 35.11 -37.73
N ALA A 478 31.80 35.98 -37.78
CA ALA A 478 32.28 36.52 -39.04
C ALA A 478 33.11 35.47 -39.79
N ILE A 479 32.75 35.18 -41.03
CA ILE A 479 33.39 34.13 -41.84
C ILE A 479 33.95 34.69 -43.16
N THR A 480 34.99 34.05 -43.66
CA THR A 480 35.58 34.30 -44.99
C THR A 480 36.14 32.99 -45.54
N VAL A 481 36.88 33.06 -46.64
CA VAL A 481 37.54 31.91 -47.26
C VAL A 481 39.06 32.09 -47.22
N ASP A 482 39.77 31.00 -46.92
CA ASP A 482 41.24 30.98 -46.96
C ASP A 482 41.79 30.82 -48.38
N SER A 483 43.12 30.84 -48.53
CA SER A 483 43.78 30.68 -49.84
C SER A 483 43.53 29.33 -50.51
N GLU A 484 43.11 28.32 -49.75
CA GLU A 484 42.81 26.96 -50.25
C GLU A 484 41.33 26.77 -50.58
N GLY A 485 40.48 27.77 -50.33
CA GLY A 485 39.05 27.74 -50.63
C GLY A 485 38.16 27.16 -49.52
N TYR A 486 38.65 27.06 -48.28
CA TYR A 486 37.87 26.60 -47.12
C TYR A 486 37.31 27.76 -46.30
N LEU A 487 36.14 27.55 -45.68
CA LEU A 487 35.56 28.53 -44.79
C LEU A 487 36.41 28.67 -43.51
N VAL A 488 36.75 29.90 -43.15
CA VAL A 488 37.48 30.28 -41.94
C VAL A 488 36.79 31.41 -41.19
N ALA A 489 36.97 31.47 -39.87
CA ALA A 489 36.52 32.59 -39.06
C ALA A 489 37.42 33.82 -39.27
N GLN A 490 36.84 34.99 -39.54
CA GLN A 490 37.57 36.26 -39.62
C GLN A 490 38.07 36.71 -38.24
N GLN A 491 37.26 36.46 -37.20
CA GLN A 491 37.53 36.79 -35.81
C GLN A 491 36.72 35.88 -34.88
N GLY A 492 36.98 35.94 -33.58
CA GLY A 492 36.11 35.33 -32.57
C GLY A 492 34.76 36.06 -32.47
N PHE A 493 33.83 35.52 -31.67
CA PHE A 493 32.58 36.22 -31.41
C PHE A 493 32.82 37.58 -30.73
N THR A 494 32.09 38.60 -31.16
CA THR A 494 32.13 39.94 -30.55
C THR A 494 31.37 40.01 -29.23
N GLU A 495 30.45 39.07 -29.00
CA GLU A 495 29.66 38.94 -27.78
C GLU A 495 29.76 37.52 -27.20
N PRO A 496 29.60 37.33 -25.88
CA PRO A 496 29.63 36.00 -25.29
C PRO A 496 28.57 35.06 -25.86
N VAL A 497 28.90 33.79 -26.05
CA VAL A 497 27.96 32.79 -26.57
C VAL A 497 27.04 32.27 -25.46
N GLY A 498 25.78 32.00 -25.82
CA GLY A 498 24.81 31.35 -24.94
C GLY A 498 24.07 32.29 -23.97
N PRO A 499 23.57 31.74 -22.83
CA PRO A 499 22.68 32.46 -21.93
C PRO A 499 23.36 33.67 -21.27
N SER A 500 22.55 34.58 -20.76
CA SER A 500 23.06 35.74 -20.01
C SER A 500 23.61 35.31 -18.65
N PHE A 501 24.67 35.97 -18.20
CA PHE A 501 25.26 35.86 -16.86
C PHE A 501 25.50 37.26 -16.29
N TRP A 502 25.73 37.37 -14.98
CA TRP A 502 25.68 38.64 -14.25
C TRP A 502 26.70 39.67 -14.74
N GLU A 503 27.91 39.22 -15.09
CA GLU A 503 29.03 40.06 -15.56
C GLU A 503 29.00 40.33 -17.08
N ARG A 504 27.98 39.85 -17.80
CA ARG A 504 27.90 40.00 -19.26
C ARG A 504 27.67 41.48 -19.64
N SER A 505 28.58 42.07 -20.40
CA SER A 505 28.34 43.35 -21.08
C SER A 505 27.31 43.18 -22.18
N SER A 506 26.32 44.08 -22.22
CA SER A 506 25.22 44.08 -23.21
C SER A 506 25.64 44.74 -24.51
#